data_AF-A0A9E1UWI2-F1
#
_entry.id   AF-A0A9E1UWI2-F1
#
_cell.length_a   1.000
_cell.length_b   1.000
_cell.length_c   1.000
_cell.angle_alpha   90.00
_cell.angle_beta   90.00
_cell.angle_gamma   90.00
#
_symmetry.space_group_name_H-M   'P 1'
#
loop_
_entity.id
_entity.type
_entity.pdbx_description
1 polymer ?
#
loop_
_entity_poly.entity_id
_entity_poly.type
_entity_poly.pdbx_seq_one_letter_code
_entity_poly.pdbx_strand_id
1 'polypeptide(L)'
;WRSTDGRRDYTPKPGQPWRVSARLVLPKGLPADDYRIAVNGPERLVVVGADVDQCVVEAPDGLLLAAGNYGSRVYFGVPPGAPELRLFCTRPLVLTRPDGRKESVRKPGLVTLPGAAGMWAAEATFPTFLRLENVPSVVAASPELHFVPQGLRRPTVPAGAALAGDVRYVPGRIGQARHLPGQQTVKLPRGAPRPGGGFANFPGDEGTIELFFRPNWSSRELVFNDRMLYRYFIKSSSTRFYHRYGRGPMPGIYSYVDMLIPGRGEGYGTDYGTSLKHLFRQGEWTHFAATWKIDRTNPKKTEGTFAIFLNGRKTPRDRFYPHELSVSPPFTVREIEEFLTIGPMDGCADELRVSDSVRYAEDFAVPTQPFAPDGHTTALFHFDGDDTGWLRGKQ
;
A
#
# COMPACT_ATOMS: atom_id res chain seq x y z
N TRP A 1 -5.86 -28.08 -15.05
CA TRP A 1 -6.63 -28.82 -14.04
C TRP A 1 -8.10 -28.57 -14.31
N ARG A 2 -8.86 -29.58 -14.73
CA ARG A 2 -10.33 -29.49 -14.75
C ARG A 2 -10.82 -29.59 -13.32
N SER A 3 -11.71 -28.69 -12.92
CA SER A 3 -12.43 -28.85 -11.66
C SER A 3 -13.18 -30.18 -11.64
N THR A 4 -13.08 -30.92 -10.54
CA THR A 4 -13.80 -32.21 -10.36
C THR A 4 -15.32 -32.05 -10.33
N ASP A 5 -15.83 -30.82 -10.19
CA ASP A 5 -17.27 -30.52 -10.18
C ASP A 5 -17.86 -30.23 -11.58
N GLY A 6 -17.08 -30.39 -12.66
CA GLY A 6 -17.55 -30.17 -14.03
C GLY A 6 -17.86 -28.70 -14.37
N ARG A 7 -17.53 -27.75 -13.49
CA ARG A 7 -17.62 -26.33 -13.83
C ARG A 7 -16.58 -25.99 -14.89
N ARG A 8 -17.05 -25.32 -15.95
CA ARG A 8 -16.21 -24.80 -17.03
C ARG A 8 -15.00 -24.08 -16.43
N ASP A 9 -13.82 -24.43 -16.94
CA ASP A 9 -12.58 -23.73 -16.63
C ASP A 9 -12.84 -22.23 -16.72
N TYR A 10 -12.61 -21.55 -15.60
CA TYR A 10 -12.80 -20.12 -15.51
C TYR A 10 -11.81 -19.44 -16.46
N THR A 11 -12.26 -19.09 -17.67
CA THR A 11 -11.49 -18.19 -18.53
C THR A 11 -11.55 -16.82 -17.86
N PRO A 12 -10.43 -16.32 -17.30
CA PRO A 12 -10.45 -15.01 -16.69
C PRO A 12 -10.84 -13.99 -17.76
N LYS A 13 -11.77 -13.09 -17.43
CA LYS A 13 -12.05 -11.95 -18.32
C LYS A 13 -10.77 -11.11 -18.48
N PRO A 14 -10.53 -10.47 -19.64
CA PRO A 14 -9.42 -9.55 -19.80
C PRO A 14 -9.26 -8.62 -18.59
N GLY A 15 -8.04 -8.58 -18.05
CA GLY A 15 -7.67 -7.79 -16.87
C GLY A 15 -8.02 -8.39 -15.51
N GLN A 16 -8.45 -9.66 -15.40
CA GLN A 16 -8.59 -10.31 -14.09
C GLN A 16 -7.21 -10.70 -13.55
N PRO A 17 -6.95 -10.54 -12.24
CA PRO A 17 -5.71 -11.03 -11.66
C PRO A 17 -5.65 -12.53 -11.91
N TRP A 18 -4.60 -12.95 -12.63
CA TRP A 18 -4.37 -14.35 -12.90
C TRP A 18 -4.20 -15.04 -11.56
N ARG A 19 -5.09 -15.98 -11.23
CA ARG A 19 -4.72 -17.05 -10.31
C ARG A 19 -3.76 -17.93 -11.08
N VAL A 20 -2.47 -17.63 -10.99
CA VAL A 20 -1.44 -18.48 -11.55
C VAL A 20 -1.34 -19.69 -10.64
N SER A 21 -1.99 -20.77 -11.04
CA SER A 21 -1.75 -22.07 -10.42
C SER A 21 -0.50 -22.66 -11.04
N ALA A 22 0.60 -22.66 -10.28
CA ALA A 22 1.81 -23.36 -10.66
C ALA A 22 1.90 -24.69 -9.90
N ARG A 23 2.39 -25.73 -10.56
CA ARG A 23 2.86 -26.95 -9.89
C ARG A 23 4.37 -26.87 -9.84
N LEU A 24 4.93 -26.81 -8.65
CA LEU A 24 6.37 -27.02 -8.46
C LEU A 24 6.61 -28.52 -8.25
N VAL A 25 7.59 -29.07 -8.96
CA VAL A 25 8.05 -30.44 -8.78
C VAL A 25 9.53 -30.37 -8.45
N LEU A 26 9.90 -30.83 -7.26
CA LEU A 26 11.31 -30.98 -6.89
C LEU A 26 11.91 -32.14 -7.70
N PRO A 27 13.10 -31.96 -8.33
CA PRO A 27 13.79 -33.04 -9.02
C PRO A 27 14.01 -34.28 -8.15
N LYS A 28 13.93 -35.47 -8.75
CA LYS A 28 14.28 -36.73 -8.08
C LYS A 28 15.76 -36.73 -7.68
N GLY A 29 16.08 -37.25 -6.50
CA GLY A 29 17.45 -37.38 -6.02
C GLY A 29 18.02 -36.14 -5.34
N LEU A 30 17.21 -35.09 -5.15
CA LEU A 30 17.55 -33.99 -4.27
C LEU A 30 17.76 -34.50 -2.83
N PRO A 31 18.76 -33.98 -2.09
CA PRO A 31 18.98 -34.35 -0.70
C PRO A 31 17.78 -33.96 0.17
N ALA A 32 17.61 -34.65 1.31
CA ALA A 32 16.70 -34.20 2.34
C ALA A 32 17.26 -32.90 2.96
N ASP A 33 16.77 -31.75 2.53
CA ASP A 33 17.24 -30.42 2.89
C ASP A 33 16.09 -29.38 2.77
N ASP A 34 16.35 -28.16 3.22
CA ASP A 34 15.41 -27.04 3.20
C ASP A 34 15.38 -26.34 1.84
N TYR A 35 14.26 -26.49 1.12
CA TYR A 35 14.05 -25.80 -0.16
C TYR A 35 13.21 -24.54 0.01
N ARG A 36 13.72 -23.39 -0.43
CA ARG A 36 13.02 -22.09 -0.36
C ARG A 36 12.45 -21.69 -1.71
N ILE A 37 11.17 -21.32 -1.71
CA ILE A 37 10.50 -20.70 -2.85
C ILE A 37 10.30 -19.22 -2.52
N ALA A 38 10.82 -18.34 -3.38
CA ALA A 38 10.55 -16.91 -3.31
C ALA A 38 9.52 -16.54 -4.38
N VAL A 39 8.41 -15.95 -3.95
CA VAL A 39 7.48 -15.26 -4.85
C VAL A 39 7.77 -13.77 -4.79
N ASN A 40 8.12 -13.17 -5.92
CA ASN A 40 8.38 -11.74 -6.00
C ASN A 40 7.05 -10.99 -6.00
N GLY A 41 6.74 -10.28 -4.91
CA GLY A 41 5.61 -9.35 -4.86
C GLY A 41 4.64 -9.58 -3.68
N PRO A 42 3.68 -8.67 -3.46
CA PRO A 42 2.70 -8.73 -2.36
C PRO A 42 1.56 -9.72 -2.63
N GLU A 43 1.85 -10.82 -3.32
CA GLU A 43 0.85 -11.75 -3.82
C GLU A 43 0.39 -12.73 -2.75
N ARG A 44 -0.85 -13.17 -2.87
CA ARG A 44 -1.41 -14.23 -2.03
C ARG A 44 -0.93 -15.57 -2.58
N LEU A 45 0.02 -16.19 -1.91
CA LEU A 45 0.35 -17.59 -2.14
C LEU A 45 -0.65 -18.47 -1.41
N VAL A 46 -1.24 -19.44 -2.11
CA VAL A 46 -2.06 -20.51 -1.50
C VAL A 46 -1.47 -21.83 -1.93
N VAL A 47 -0.99 -22.62 -0.96
CA VAL A 47 -0.59 -24.01 -1.20
C VAL A 47 -1.86 -24.86 -1.15
N VAL A 48 -2.30 -25.35 -2.30
CA VAL A 48 -3.55 -26.15 -2.43
C VAL A 48 -3.29 -27.65 -2.20
N GLY A 49 -2.04 -28.08 -2.36
CA GLY A 49 -1.58 -29.43 -2.07
C GLY A 49 -0.07 -29.47 -2.16
N ALA A 50 0.56 -30.24 -1.28
CA ALA A 50 1.98 -30.50 -1.30
C ALA A 50 2.21 -31.95 -0.88
N ASP A 51 3.11 -32.62 -1.58
CA ASP A 51 3.59 -33.97 -1.24
C ASP A 51 4.94 -33.81 -0.55
N VAL A 52 4.91 -33.14 0.60
CA VAL A 52 6.08 -32.85 1.45
C VAL A 52 5.69 -33.13 2.89
N ASP A 53 6.65 -33.64 3.68
CA ASP A 53 6.40 -33.96 5.09
C ASP A 53 6.13 -32.70 5.92
N GLN A 54 6.82 -31.60 5.59
CA GLN A 54 6.74 -30.34 6.32
C GLN A 54 6.74 -29.15 5.37
N CYS A 55 6.05 -28.08 5.76
CA CYS A 55 5.91 -26.87 4.95
C CYS A 55 5.62 -25.67 5.84
N VAL A 56 6.44 -24.63 5.73
CA VAL A 56 6.33 -23.42 6.53
C VAL A 56 6.40 -22.16 5.69
N VAL A 57 5.88 -21.08 6.25
CA VAL A 57 6.04 -19.72 5.74
C VAL A 57 7.03 -18.99 6.64
N GLU A 58 8.18 -18.63 6.06
CA GLU A 58 9.16 -17.74 6.68
C GLU A 58 8.71 -16.28 6.45
N ALA A 59 8.32 -15.61 7.53
CA ALA A 59 7.74 -14.27 7.52
C ALA A 59 8.50 -13.33 8.48
N PRO A 60 9.76 -12.99 8.17
CA PRO A 60 10.64 -12.22 9.07
C PRO A 60 10.13 -10.81 9.32
N ASP A 61 9.39 -10.23 8.37
CA ASP A 61 8.74 -8.93 8.55
C ASP A 61 7.33 -9.06 9.16
N GLY A 62 6.82 -10.27 9.35
CA GLY A 62 5.44 -10.60 9.71
C GLY A 62 4.56 -11.01 8.51
N LEU A 63 3.34 -11.46 8.80
CA LEU A 63 2.36 -11.95 7.83
C LEU A 63 0.97 -11.34 8.04
N LEU A 64 0.18 -11.30 6.98
CA LEU A 64 -1.23 -10.94 7.05
C LEU A 64 -2.08 -12.18 7.34
N LEU A 65 -2.68 -12.25 8.52
CA LEU A 65 -3.71 -13.22 8.87
C LEU A 65 -5.08 -12.72 8.39
N ALA A 66 -5.77 -13.53 7.60
CA ALA A 66 -7.13 -13.24 7.15
C ALA A 66 -8.17 -13.64 8.23
N ALA A 67 -9.36 -13.05 8.15
CA ALA A 67 -10.49 -13.38 9.03
C ALA A 67 -11.69 -13.99 8.31
N GLY A 68 -12.60 -14.60 9.08
CA GLY A 68 -13.90 -15.13 8.63
C GLY A 68 -13.93 -16.66 8.52
N ASN A 69 -14.79 -17.21 7.65
CA ASN A 69 -14.96 -18.66 7.42
C ASN A 69 -13.70 -19.40 6.93
N TYR A 70 -12.63 -18.67 6.65
CA TYR A 70 -11.30 -19.18 6.29
C TYR A 70 -10.23 -18.79 7.32
N GLY A 71 -10.66 -18.43 8.54
CA GLY A 71 -9.84 -17.95 9.64
C GLY A 71 -8.55 -18.75 9.69
N SER A 72 -7.46 -18.11 9.25
CA SER A 72 -6.21 -18.82 9.05
C SER A 72 -5.57 -18.91 10.41
N ARG A 73 -5.91 -19.98 11.13
CA ARG A 73 -5.17 -20.40 12.30
C ARG A 73 -3.78 -20.78 11.82
N VAL A 74 -2.78 -20.09 12.34
CA VAL A 74 -1.38 -20.40 12.06
C VAL A 74 -0.71 -20.90 13.33
N TYR A 75 0.26 -21.78 13.17
CA TYR A 75 1.01 -22.40 14.26
C TYR A 75 2.46 -21.94 14.21
N PHE A 76 3.06 -21.69 15.37
CA PHE A 76 4.46 -21.27 15.48
C PHE A 76 5.08 -21.83 16.76
N GLY A 77 6.36 -22.18 16.69
CA GLY A 77 7.11 -22.72 17.82
C GLY A 77 7.68 -21.64 18.74
N VAL A 78 7.49 -21.79 20.05
CA VAL A 78 8.22 -21.04 21.08
C VAL A 78 9.30 -21.95 21.66
N PRO A 79 10.59 -21.56 21.56
CA PRO A 79 11.69 -22.43 21.98
C PRO A 79 11.72 -22.61 23.51
N PRO A 80 12.28 -23.73 24.01
CA PRO A 80 12.57 -23.91 25.43
C PRO A 80 13.40 -22.75 25.99
N GLY A 81 13.09 -22.33 27.21
CA GLY A 81 13.83 -21.27 27.90
C GLY A 81 13.46 -19.83 27.51
N ALA A 82 12.54 -19.62 26.55
CA ALA A 82 12.00 -18.29 26.29
C ALA A 82 11.17 -17.80 27.51
N PRO A 83 11.60 -16.76 28.25
CA PRO A 83 10.89 -16.30 29.44
C PRO A 83 9.57 -15.60 29.10
N GLU A 84 9.50 -15.02 27.90
CA GLU A 84 8.36 -14.30 27.36
C GLU A 84 8.19 -14.58 25.87
N LEU A 85 6.95 -14.44 25.38
CA LEU A 85 6.61 -14.35 23.98
C LEU A 85 6.33 -12.88 23.65
N ARG A 86 7.07 -12.32 22.70
CA ARG A 86 6.87 -10.99 22.15
C ARG A 86 6.39 -11.09 20.71
N LEU A 87 5.29 -10.41 20.43
CA LEU A 87 4.72 -10.31 19.09
C LEU A 87 4.10 -8.94 18.87
N PHE A 88 3.92 -8.57 17.60
CA PHE A 88 3.16 -7.41 17.21
C PHE A 88 1.90 -7.83 16.47
N CYS A 89 0.77 -7.19 16.76
CA CYS A 89 -0.44 -7.33 15.94
C CYS A 89 -1.16 -6.01 15.68
N THR A 90 -1.71 -5.83 14.48
CA THR A 90 -2.45 -4.59 14.14
C THR A 90 -3.88 -4.58 14.66
N ARG A 91 -4.43 -5.75 15.00
CA ARG A 91 -5.80 -5.93 15.52
C ARG A 91 -5.85 -7.02 16.58
N PRO A 92 -6.95 -7.12 17.34
CA PRO A 92 -7.11 -8.17 18.33
C PRO A 92 -7.01 -9.56 17.71
N LEU A 93 -6.39 -10.49 18.43
CA LEU A 93 -6.25 -11.90 18.05
C LEU A 93 -6.39 -12.80 19.27
N VAL A 94 -6.63 -14.08 19.03
CA VAL A 94 -6.66 -15.12 20.04
C VAL A 94 -5.45 -16.00 19.85
N LEU A 95 -4.67 -16.18 20.92
CA LEU A 95 -3.60 -17.15 20.96
C LEU A 95 -4.09 -18.42 21.66
N THR A 96 -3.59 -19.57 21.23
CA THR A 96 -3.70 -20.84 21.96
C THR A 96 -2.31 -21.26 22.39
N ARG A 97 -2.12 -21.44 23.70
CA ARG A 97 -0.86 -21.91 24.29
C ARG A 97 -0.67 -23.41 24.02
N PRO A 98 0.55 -23.95 24.26
CA PRO A 98 0.81 -25.39 24.12
C PRO A 98 -0.06 -26.28 25.01
N ASP A 99 -0.52 -25.77 26.16
CA ASP A 99 -1.43 -26.45 27.09
C ASP A 99 -2.92 -26.36 26.67
N GLY A 100 -3.23 -25.74 25.53
CA GLY A 100 -4.58 -25.54 25.02
C GLY A 100 -5.30 -24.30 25.59
N ARG A 101 -4.72 -23.61 26.58
CA ARG A 101 -5.31 -22.39 27.14
C ARG A 101 -5.36 -21.28 26.08
N LYS A 102 -6.48 -20.57 26.01
CA LYS A 102 -6.67 -19.43 25.10
C LYS A 102 -6.32 -18.12 25.80
N GLU A 103 -5.58 -17.26 25.11
CA GLU A 103 -5.23 -15.91 25.55
C GLU A 103 -5.78 -14.91 24.53
N SER A 104 -6.64 -13.99 24.97
CA SER A 104 -7.18 -12.94 24.09
C SER A 104 -6.30 -11.69 24.13
N VAL A 105 -5.66 -11.39 23.00
CA VAL A 105 -4.93 -10.14 22.79
C VAL A 105 -5.94 -9.06 22.39
N ARG A 106 -6.44 -8.29 23.36
CA ARG A 106 -7.47 -7.25 23.13
C ARG A 106 -6.90 -5.90 22.68
N LYS A 107 -5.68 -5.56 23.13
CA LYS A 107 -4.99 -4.32 22.79
C LYS A 107 -3.96 -4.63 21.70
N PRO A 108 -4.15 -4.17 20.46
CA PRO A 108 -3.16 -4.37 19.42
C PRO A 108 -1.93 -3.49 19.65
N GLY A 109 -0.86 -3.78 18.90
CA GLY A 109 0.47 -3.20 19.06
C GLY A 109 1.48 -4.27 19.43
N LEU A 110 2.55 -3.87 20.12
CA LEU A 110 3.51 -4.79 20.73
C LEU A 110 2.88 -5.45 21.97
N VAL A 111 2.94 -6.77 22.01
CA VAL A 111 2.33 -7.62 23.02
C VAL A 111 3.44 -8.48 23.63
N THR A 112 3.45 -8.56 24.96
CA THR A 112 4.36 -9.42 25.71
C THR A 112 3.53 -10.32 26.61
N LEU A 113 3.81 -11.63 26.54
CA LEU A 113 3.11 -12.66 27.30
C LEU A 113 4.12 -13.57 28.00
N PRO A 114 3.76 -14.24 29.10
CA PRO A 114 4.61 -15.27 29.70
C PRO A 114 4.92 -16.38 28.69
N GLY A 115 6.21 -16.69 28.54
CA GLY A 115 6.68 -17.72 27.65
C GLY A 115 6.16 -19.09 28.07
N ALA A 116 5.91 -19.95 27.09
CA ALA A 116 5.64 -21.37 27.30
C ALA A 116 6.22 -22.11 26.11
N ALA A 117 7.19 -22.99 26.37
CA ALA A 117 7.83 -23.77 25.32
C ALA A 117 6.80 -24.68 24.63
N GLY A 118 6.91 -24.80 23.31
CA GLY A 118 6.04 -25.67 22.51
C GLY A 118 5.30 -24.94 21.40
N MET A 119 4.28 -25.60 20.85
CA MET A 119 3.52 -25.09 19.71
C MET A 119 2.43 -24.14 20.17
N TRP A 120 2.47 -22.91 19.68
CA TRP A 120 1.40 -21.94 19.85
C TRP A 120 0.57 -21.87 18.57
N ALA A 121 -0.67 -21.39 18.71
CA ALA A 121 -1.50 -21.01 17.57
C ALA A 121 -1.96 -19.57 17.68
N ALA A 122 -2.04 -18.85 16.55
CA ALA A 122 -2.68 -17.54 16.46
C ALA A 122 -3.89 -17.62 15.53
N GLU A 123 -5.00 -17.04 15.97
CA GLU A 123 -6.25 -16.94 15.21
C GLU A 123 -6.77 -15.51 15.28
N ALA A 124 -7.20 -14.97 14.15
CA ALA A 124 -7.67 -13.60 14.06
C ALA A 124 -9.16 -13.55 13.72
N THR A 125 -9.97 -12.93 14.59
CA THR A 125 -11.38 -12.62 14.31
C THR A 125 -11.52 -11.59 13.20
N PHE A 126 -10.47 -10.81 12.99
CA PHE A 126 -10.39 -9.75 12.00
C PHE A 126 -9.05 -9.79 11.27
N PRO A 127 -8.98 -9.33 10.00
CA PRO A 127 -7.73 -9.36 9.27
C PRO A 127 -6.67 -8.57 10.02
N THR A 128 -5.57 -9.21 10.39
CA THR A 128 -4.53 -8.62 11.23
C THR A 128 -3.16 -8.93 10.67
N PHE A 129 -2.25 -7.98 10.78
CA PHE A 129 -0.84 -8.26 10.57
C PHE A 129 -0.28 -8.84 11.87
N LEU A 130 0.45 -9.95 11.79
CA LEU A 130 1.13 -10.60 12.91
C LEU A 130 2.64 -10.62 12.64
N ARG A 131 3.46 -10.18 13.58
CA ARG A 131 4.92 -10.32 13.53
C ARG A 131 5.41 -10.96 14.83
N LEU A 132 6.29 -11.94 14.72
CA LEU A 132 6.94 -12.61 15.86
C LEU A 132 8.29 -11.92 16.10
N GLU A 133 8.55 -11.44 17.32
CA GLU A 133 9.70 -10.56 17.62
C GLU A 133 10.89 -11.32 18.21
N ASN A 134 10.64 -12.27 19.12
CA ASN A 134 11.68 -12.93 19.91
C ASN A 134 11.67 -14.46 19.78
N VAL A 135 10.98 -14.98 18.77
CA VAL A 135 10.94 -16.40 18.40
C VAL A 135 11.13 -16.52 16.89
N PRO A 136 11.50 -17.69 16.35
CA PRO A 136 11.60 -17.88 14.90
C PRO A 136 10.36 -17.35 14.17
N SER A 137 10.56 -16.48 13.18
CA SER A 137 9.48 -15.87 12.39
C SER A 137 8.95 -16.85 11.32
N VAL A 138 8.58 -18.04 11.77
CA VAL A 138 8.16 -19.17 10.96
C VAL A 138 6.78 -19.59 11.41
N VAL A 139 5.87 -19.78 10.45
CA VAL A 139 4.51 -20.24 10.74
C VAL A 139 4.11 -21.41 9.85
N ALA A 140 3.21 -22.25 10.33
CA ALA A 140 2.67 -23.39 9.61
C ALA A 140 1.14 -23.42 9.67
N ALA A 141 0.51 -24.16 8.75
CA ALA A 141 -0.94 -24.35 8.73
C ALA A 141 -1.43 -25.37 9.76
N SER A 142 -0.56 -26.26 10.23
CA SER A 142 -0.79 -27.20 11.33
C SER A 142 0.49 -27.42 12.15
N PRO A 143 0.41 -27.95 13.38
CA PRO A 143 1.59 -28.28 14.18
C PRO A 143 2.56 -29.25 13.48
N GLU A 144 2.03 -30.23 12.75
CA GLU A 144 2.81 -31.33 12.14
C GLU A 144 3.66 -30.83 10.97
N LEU A 145 3.16 -29.82 10.24
CA LEU A 145 3.87 -29.19 9.13
C LEU A 145 4.99 -28.24 9.58
N HIS A 146 5.05 -27.90 10.87
CA HIS A 146 5.98 -26.90 11.38
C HIS A 146 7.40 -27.46 11.55
N PHE A 147 8.38 -26.72 11.04
CA PHE A 147 9.79 -26.87 11.36
C PHE A 147 10.46 -25.49 11.36
N VAL A 148 11.68 -25.39 11.89
CA VAL A 148 12.48 -24.16 11.83
C VAL A 148 13.61 -24.38 10.84
N PRO A 149 13.60 -23.70 9.67
CA PRO A 149 14.65 -23.88 8.68
C PRO A 149 16.03 -23.50 9.21
N GLN A 150 17.07 -24.13 8.65
CA GLN A 150 18.44 -23.71 8.90
C GLN A 150 18.69 -22.32 8.31
N GLY A 151 19.23 -21.42 9.13
CA GLY A 151 19.57 -20.06 8.74
C GLY A 151 18.34 -19.20 8.41
N LEU A 152 17.66 -18.70 9.44
CA LEU A 152 16.51 -17.81 9.27
C LEU A 152 16.90 -16.49 8.58
N ARG A 153 16.01 -16.03 7.71
CA ARG A 153 16.02 -14.68 7.15
C ARG A 153 15.85 -13.69 8.28
N ARG A 154 16.67 -12.63 8.22
CA ARG A 154 16.56 -11.54 9.16
C ARG A 154 15.37 -10.65 8.78
N PRO A 155 14.66 -10.08 9.77
CA PRO A 155 13.73 -8.99 9.53
C PRO A 155 14.42 -7.90 8.72
N THR A 156 13.67 -7.31 7.79
CA THR A 156 14.11 -6.09 7.11
C THR A 156 14.16 -4.99 8.16
N VAL A 157 15.36 -4.50 8.47
CA VAL A 157 15.52 -3.37 9.39
C VAL A 157 14.92 -2.13 8.73
N PRO A 158 14.07 -1.35 9.42
CA PRO A 158 13.60 -0.07 8.92
C PRO A 158 14.78 0.80 8.47
N ALA A 159 14.62 1.56 7.40
CA ALA A 159 15.72 2.29 6.77
C ALA A 159 16.14 3.58 7.52
N GLY A 160 15.78 3.73 8.81
CA GLY A 160 16.20 4.87 9.63
C GLY A 160 15.45 4.98 10.95
N ALA A 161 16.01 5.78 11.86
CA ALA A 161 15.33 6.17 13.10
C ALA A 161 14.17 7.13 12.80
N ALA A 162 13.19 7.18 13.72
CA ALA A 162 12.14 8.18 13.66
C ALA A 162 12.74 9.59 13.70
N LEU A 163 12.27 10.46 12.81
CA LEU A 163 12.69 11.86 12.79
C LEU A 163 12.03 12.62 13.95
N ALA A 164 12.76 13.56 14.54
CA ALA A 164 12.20 14.49 15.52
C ALA A 164 11.17 15.43 14.85
N GLY A 165 10.10 15.75 15.58
CA GLY A 165 8.94 16.48 15.02
C GLY A 165 9.19 17.96 14.70
N ASP A 166 10.26 18.54 15.23
CA ASP A 166 10.70 19.92 15.00
C ASP A 166 11.61 20.08 13.77
N VAL A 167 12.18 18.97 13.27
CA VAL A 167 12.99 18.96 12.05
C VAL A 167 12.09 19.23 10.84
N ARG A 168 12.35 20.32 10.11
CA ARG A 168 11.55 20.72 8.94
C ARG A 168 12.07 20.17 7.61
N TYR A 169 13.38 20.11 7.46
CA TYR A 169 14.06 19.64 6.26
C TYR A 169 15.06 18.56 6.62
N VAL A 170 15.19 17.57 5.75
CA VAL A 170 16.05 16.39 5.92
C VAL A 170 16.73 16.05 4.59
N PRO A 171 17.80 15.25 4.58
CA PRO A 171 18.35 14.73 3.33
C PRO A 171 17.25 14.05 2.49
N GLY A 172 17.07 14.55 1.27
CA GLY A 172 16.09 14.08 0.31
C GLY A 172 16.57 12.87 -0.48
N ARG A 173 15.74 12.44 -1.44
CA ARG A 173 16.18 11.57 -2.53
C ARG A 173 17.02 12.36 -3.53
N ILE A 174 16.68 13.63 -3.74
CA ILE A 174 17.38 14.61 -4.56
C ILE A 174 17.43 15.89 -3.72
N GLY A 175 18.62 16.38 -3.34
CA GLY A 175 18.71 17.58 -2.49
C GLY A 175 18.16 17.37 -1.07
N GLN A 176 17.28 18.25 -0.62
CA GLN A 176 16.57 18.16 0.67
C GLN A 176 15.09 17.88 0.47
N ALA A 177 14.48 17.25 1.48
CA ALA A 177 13.05 16.95 1.51
C ALA A 177 12.33 17.71 2.61
N ARG A 178 11.07 18.04 2.37
CA ARG A 178 10.19 18.60 3.39
C ARG A 178 9.63 17.50 4.28
N HIS A 179 9.96 17.56 5.58
CA HIS A 179 9.38 16.70 6.60
C HIS A 179 8.06 17.29 7.13
N LEU A 180 6.96 16.55 6.99
CA LEU A 180 5.61 16.94 7.41
C LEU A 180 5.07 15.93 8.46
N PRO A 181 5.50 16.03 9.73
CA PRO A 181 5.07 15.13 10.78
C PRO A 181 3.62 15.38 11.21
N GLY A 182 2.93 14.30 11.60
CA GLY A 182 1.59 14.40 12.19
C GLY A 182 0.55 15.02 11.25
N GLN A 183 0.09 16.23 11.57
CA GLN A 183 -0.95 16.98 10.84
C GLN A 183 -0.40 18.19 10.06
N GLN A 184 0.92 18.35 9.97
CA GLN A 184 1.51 19.46 9.22
C GLN A 184 1.19 19.36 7.72
N THR A 185 1.02 20.53 7.10
CA THR A 185 0.70 20.66 5.68
C THR A 185 1.39 21.87 5.05
N VAL A 186 1.52 21.86 3.73
CA VAL A 186 1.89 23.02 2.91
C VAL A 186 0.70 23.36 2.01
N LYS A 187 0.37 24.65 1.88
CA LYS A 187 -0.74 25.11 1.03
C LYS A 187 -0.21 25.75 -0.24
N LEU A 188 -0.73 25.30 -1.37
CA LEU A 188 -0.47 25.83 -2.70
C LEU A 188 -1.72 26.57 -3.19
N PRO A 189 -1.66 27.87 -3.55
CA PRO A 189 -2.81 28.55 -4.14
C PRO A 189 -3.14 27.96 -5.51
N ARG A 190 -4.43 27.75 -5.82
CA ARG A 190 -4.89 27.21 -7.12
C ARG A 190 -4.49 28.08 -8.32
N GLY A 191 -4.36 29.40 -8.12
CA GLY A 191 -4.07 30.37 -9.17
C GLY A 191 -5.33 30.88 -9.88
N ALA A 192 -5.17 31.56 -11.02
CA ALA A 192 -6.29 32.07 -11.80
C ALA A 192 -7.03 30.94 -12.55
N PRO A 193 -8.36 31.03 -12.77
CA PRO A 193 -9.10 30.10 -13.61
C PRO A 193 -8.55 30.06 -15.05
N ARG A 194 -8.65 28.91 -15.72
CA ARG A 194 -8.25 28.76 -17.13
C ARG A 194 -9.46 28.60 -18.05
N PRO A 195 -9.40 29.07 -19.32
CA PRO A 195 -10.50 28.91 -20.27
C PRO A 195 -10.95 27.46 -20.51
N GLY A 196 -10.01 26.50 -20.50
CA GLY A 196 -10.28 25.07 -20.66
C GLY A 196 -10.60 24.31 -19.36
N GLY A 197 -10.92 25.03 -18.28
CA GLY A 197 -11.11 24.46 -16.96
C GLY A 197 -9.81 24.26 -16.16
N GLY A 198 -9.96 24.02 -14.86
CA GLY A 198 -8.85 24.04 -13.92
C GLY A 198 -8.36 25.46 -13.61
N PHE A 199 -7.16 25.53 -13.02
CA PHE A 199 -6.54 26.78 -12.59
C PHE A 199 -5.05 26.79 -12.96
N ALA A 200 -4.40 27.96 -12.88
CA ALA A 200 -3.01 28.14 -13.31
C ALA A 200 -2.03 27.12 -12.68
N ASN A 201 -2.23 26.81 -11.40
CA ASN A 201 -1.38 25.88 -10.65
C ASN A 201 -2.00 24.50 -10.51
N PHE A 202 -3.27 24.32 -10.93
CA PHE A 202 -3.99 23.08 -10.75
C PHE A 202 -4.64 22.56 -12.04
N PRO A 203 -4.25 21.36 -12.52
CA PRO A 203 -4.79 20.75 -13.72
C PRO A 203 -6.32 20.57 -13.70
N GLY A 204 -6.90 20.55 -14.89
CA GLY A 204 -8.34 20.33 -15.11
C GLY A 204 -8.64 18.87 -15.45
N ASP A 205 -9.17 18.64 -16.65
CA ASP A 205 -9.57 17.30 -17.11
C ASP A 205 -8.40 16.34 -17.33
N GLU A 206 -7.17 16.81 -17.44
CA GLU A 206 -5.97 15.95 -17.48
C GLU A 206 -4.83 16.53 -16.65
N GLY A 207 -3.95 15.63 -16.18
CA GLY A 207 -2.78 16.03 -15.43
C GLY A 207 -1.91 14.88 -14.93
N THR A 208 -0.82 15.28 -14.29
CA THR A 208 0.12 14.40 -13.59
C THR A 208 0.49 15.02 -12.23
N ILE A 209 0.49 14.22 -11.18
CA ILE A 209 1.12 14.53 -9.88
C ILE A 209 2.24 13.52 -9.68
N GLU A 210 3.45 13.98 -9.39
CA GLU A 210 4.56 13.09 -9.04
C GLU A 210 5.42 13.66 -7.91
N LEU A 211 6.01 12.76 -7.12
CA LEU A 211 6.87 13.08 -5.99
C LEU A 211 7.67 11.84 -5.54
N PHE A 212 8.76 12.10 -4.82
CA PHE A 212 9.33 11.11 -3.91
C PHE A 212 8.70 11.25 -2.53
N PHE A 213 8.39 10.13 -1.91
CA PHE A 213 7.84 10.06 -0.56
C PHE A 213 8.61 9.07 0.31
N ARG A 214 8.92 9.48 1.54
CA ARG A 214 9.52 8.65 2.58
C ARG A 214 8.68 8.70 3.86
N PRO A 215 8.00 7.62 4.25
CA PRO A 215 7.13 7.63 5.42
C PRO A 215 7.93 7.59 6.73
N ASN A 216 7.38 8.20 7.79
CA ASN A 216 7.89 8.05 9.15
C ASN A 216 7.38 6.78 9.84
N TRP A 217 6.63 5.96 9.13
CA TRP A 217 5.89 4.81 9.65
C TRP A 217 5.98 3.65 8.66
N SER A 218 5.86 2.43 9.19
CA SER A 218 5.64 1.24 8.37
C SER A 218 4.17 0.87 8.38
N SER A 219 3.56 0.55 7.23
CA SER A 219 2.16 0.08 7.17
C SER A 219 1.92 -1.13 8.09
N ARG A 220 2.96 -1.93 8.33
CA ARG A 220 2.94 -3.13 9.17
C ARG A 220 2.95 -2.83 10.67
N GLU A 221 3.23 -1.59 11.07
CA GLU A 221 3.35 -1.15 12.47
C GLU A 221 2.20 -0.22 12.88
N LEU A 222 1.27 0.06 11.95
CA LEU A 222 0.10 0.88 12.21
C LEU A 222 -1.00 0.03 12.88
N VAL A 223 -1.27 0.30 14.16
CA VAL A 223 -2.46 -0.19 14.86
C VAL A 223 -3.67 0.63 14.42
N PHE A 224 -4.80 -0.02 14.13
CA PHE A 224 -6.04 0.68 13.80
C PHE A 224 -7.26 0.10 14.53
N ASN A 225 -8.10 0.99 15.03
CA ASN A 225 -9.26 0.75 15.88
C ASN A 225 -10.58 0.81 15.10
N ASP A 226 -10.62 0.14 13.94
CA ASP A 226 -11.73 0.08 12.96
C ASP A 226 -11.91 1.29 12.03
N ARG A 227 -11.22 2.42 12.24
CA ARG A 227 -11.24 3.54 11.30
C ARG A 227 -10.19 3.37 10.19
N MET A 228 -10.52 3.85 8.99
CA MET A 228 -9.53 4.03 7.93
C MET A 228 -8.64 5.23 8.26
N LEU A 229 -7.34 5.05 8.14
CA LEU A 229 -6.33 6.09 8.17
C LEU A 229 -6.10 6.62 6.75
N TYR A 230 -6.00 7.94 6.63
CA TYR A 230 -5.74 8.62 5.39
C TYR A 230 -4.49 9.48 5.55
N ARG A 231 -3.51 9.30 4.66
CA ARG A 231 -2.26 10.06 4.60
C ARG A 231 -2.19 10.73 3.24
N TYR A 232 -2.52 12.01 3.18
CA TYR A 232 -2.64 12.75 1.93
C TYR A 232 -1.28 13.21 1.44
N PHE A 233 -0.88 12.78 0.24
CA PHE A 233 0.23 13.41 -0.47
C PHE A 233 -0.26 14.76 -1.01
N ILE A 234 -1.42 14.73 -1.66
CA ILE A 234 -2.12 15.88 -2.20
C ILE A 234 -3.61 15.78 -1.88
N LYS A 235 -4.21 16.88 -1.43
CA LYS A 235 -5.63 17.00 -1.11
C LYS A 235 -6.22 18.30 -1.64
N SER A 236 -7.28 18.15 -2.42
CA SER A 236 -8.26 19.20 -2.72
C SER A 236 -9.66 18.58 -2.78
N SER A 237 -10.66 19.42 -3.01
CA SER A 237 -12.03 19.03 -3.31
C SER A 237 -12.18 18.26 -4.63
N SER A 238 -11.37 18.58 -5.64
CA SER A 238 -11.44 18.06 -7.01
C SER A 238 -10.46 16.92 -7.30
N THR A 239 -9.43 16.77 -6.47
CA THR A 239 -8.39 15.75 -6.67
C THR A 239 -7.79 15.35 -5.34
N ARG A 240 -7.61 14.04 -5.14
CA ARG A 240 -6.99 13.50 -3.94
C ARG A 240 -5.98 12.43 -4.35
N PHE A 241 -4.77 12.56 -3.83
CA PHE A 241 -3.73 11.56 -3.98
C PHE A 241 -3.21 11.21 -2.59
N TYR A 242 -3.49 10.00 -2.11
CA TYR A 242 -3.28 9.66 -0.71
C TYR A 242 -3.08 8.16 -0.50
N HIS A 243 -2.48 7.81 0.63
CA HIS A 243 -2.48 6.45 1.13
C HIS A 243 -3.65 6.22 2.10
N ARG A 244 -4.40 5.15 1.84
CA ARG A 244 -5.51 4.66 2.65
C ARG A 244 -5.09 3.36 3.33
N TYR A 245 -5.14 3.34 4.64
CA TYR A 245 -4.79 2.16 5.43
C TYR A 245 -5.89 1.80 6.43
N GLY A 246 -6.26 0.53 6.54
CA GLY A 246 -7.15 0.07 7.62
C GLY A 246 -8.19 -0.95 7.15
N ARG A 247 -9.37 -0.94 7.80
CA ARG A 247 -10.43 -1.91 7.54
C ARG A 247 -11.21 -1.55 6.27
N GLY A 248 -11.24 -2.46 5.31
CA GLY A 248 -12.20 -2.42 4.21
C GLY A 248 -13.57 -3.01 4.57
N PRO A 249 -14.61 -2.77 3.75
CA PRO A 249 -15.83 -3.57 3.78
C PRO A 249 -15.58 -5.07 3.54
N MET A 250 -14.49 -5.43 2.86
CA MET A 250 -14.06 -6.81 2.61
C MET A 250 -13.16 -7.34 3.76
N PRO A 251 -13.03 -8.68 3.94
CA PRO A 251 -12.19 -9.31 4.97
C PRO A 251 -10.67 -9.16 4.74
N GLY A 252 -10.21 -8.00 4.24
CA GLY A 252 -8.81 -7.68 4.04
C GLY A 252 -8.41 -6.37 4.74
N ILE A 253 -7.10 -6.20 4.94
CA ILE A 253 -6.52 -4.91 5.28
C ILE A 253 -6.34 -4.12 3.99
N TYR A 254 -6.89 -2.91 3.96
CA TYR A 254 -6.64 -1.94 2.91
C TYR A 254 -5.29 -1.29 3.18
N SER A 255 -4.43 -1.28 2.17
CA SER A 255 -3.20 -0.52 2.13
C SER A 255 -3.00 -0.08 0.70
N TYR A 256 -3.66 1.02 0.35
CA TYR A 256 -3.80 1.47 -1.02
C TYR A 256 -3.28 2.88 -1.17
N VAL A 257 -2.52 3.14 -2.23
CA VAL A 257 -2.31 4.48 -2.74
C VAL A 257 -3.43 4.73 -3.75
N ASP A 258 -4.30 5.68 -3.44
CA ASP A 258 -5.46 6.03 -4.24
C ASP A 258 -5.19 7.36 -4.97
N MET A 259 -5.51 7.40 -6.26
CA MET A 259 -5.67 8.63 -7.03
C MET A 259 -7.15 8.80 -7.35
N LEU A 260 -7.75 9.89 -6.87
CA LEU A 260 -9.17 10.20 -7.01
C LEU A 260 -9.39 11.54 -7.69
N ILE A 261 -10.41 11.59 -8.53
CA ILE A 261 -11.10 12.80 -8.96
C ILE A 261 -12.54 12.73 -8.44
N PRO A 262 -12.86 13.41 -7.33
CA PRO A 262 -14.23 13.48 -6.83
C PRO A 262 -15.12 14.34 -7.74
N GLY A 263 -16.38 13.95 -7.87
CA GLY A 263 -17.36 14.71 -8.64
C GLY A 263 -18.79 14.20 -8.45
N ARG A 264 -19.68 14.66 -9.32
CA ARG A 264 -21.09 14.25 -9.38
C ARG A 264 -21.44 13.75 -10.78
N GLY A 265 -22.10 12.60 -10.85
CA GLY A 265 -22.76 12.04 -12.03
C GLY A 265 -23.90 11.14 -11.56
N GLU A 266 -24.85 10.76 -12.43
CA GLU A 266 -25.82 9.72 -12.05
C GLU A 266 -25.10 8.36 -12.09
N GLY A 267 -25.12 7.63 -10.97
CA GLY A 267 -24.46 6.33 -10.83
C GLY A 267 -24.01 6.01 -9.41
N TYR A 268 -23.38 4.84 -9.26
CA TYR A 268 -22.81 4.36 -7.99
C TYR A 268 -21.40 4.92 -7.80
N GLY A 269 -21.27 6.16 -7.29
CA GLY A 269 -19.97 6.68 -6.87
C GLY A 269 -19.85 8.20 -6.93
N THR A 270 -19.09 8.78 -6.01
CA THR A 270 -18.67 10.20 -6.08
C THR A 270 -17.17 10.37 -6.24
N ASP A 271 -16.42 9.25 -6.27
CA ASP A 271 -14.96 9.20 -6.33
C ASP A 271 -14.54 8.25 -7.47
N TYR A 272 -13.97 8.82 -8.53
CA TYR A 272 -13.47 8.07 -9.68
C TYR A 272 -11.95 8.09 -9.72
N GLY A 273 -11.33 7.03 -10.24
CA GLY A 273 -9.87 6.97 -10.32
C GLY A 273 -9.29 5.57 -10.35
N THR A 274 -8.10 5.43 -9.78
CA THR A 274 -7.39 4.16 -9.68
C THR A 274 -6.70 4.01 -8.32
N SER A 275 -6.33 2.79 -7.99
CA SER A 275 -5.57 2.48 -6.78
C SER A 275 -4.50 1.43 -7.04
N LEU A 276 -3.47 1.51 -6.21
CA LEU A 276 -2.33 0.63 -6.14
C LEU A 276 -2.26 0.07 -4.73
N LYS A 277 -2.15 -1.26 -4.57
CA LYS A 277 -1.86 -1.86 -3.26
C LYS A 277 -0.37 -1.69 -2.93
N HIS A 278 -0.07 -0.97 -1.84
CA HIS A 278 1.31 -0.72 -1.42
C HIS A 278 1.44 -0.75 0.10
N LEU A 279 2.45 -1.45 0.61
CA LEU A 279 2.82 -1.46 2.03
C LEU A 279 4.09 -0.63 2.18
N PHE A 280 3.97 0.46 2.93
CA PHE A 280 5.10 1.33 3.22
C PHE A 280 6.02 0.72 4.28
N ARG A 281 7.31 0.98 4.13
CA ARG A 281 8.34 0.76 5.15
C ARG A 281 8.88 2.11 5.59
N GLN A 282 9.02 2.28 6.91
CA GLN A 282 9.58 3.49 7.48
C GLN A 282 10.98 3.77 6.89
N GLY A 283 11.21 5.01 6.49
CA GLY A 283 12.49 5.47 5.97
C GLY A 283 12.80 5.08 4.52
N GLU A 284 11.97 4.28 3.85
CA GLU A 284 12.19 3.90 2.46
C GLU A 284 11.66 4.99 1.50
N TRP A 285 12.51 5.45 0.58
CA TRP A 285 12.11 6.37 -0.48
C TRP A 285 11.37 5.63 -1.59
N THR A 286 10.19 6.12 -1.93
CA THR A 286 9.37 5.62 -3.03
C THR A 286 9.02 6.76 -3.98
N HIS A 287 9.22 6.54 -5.28
CA HIS A 287 8.73 7.45 -6.30
C HIS A 287 7.30 7.08 -6.70
N PHE A 288 6.42 8.07 -6.70
CA PHE A 288 5.07 7.95 -7.24
C PHE A 288 4.85 8.94 -8.36
N ALA A 289 4.18 8.48 -9.42
CA ALA A 289 3.50 9.36 -10.37
C ALA A 289 2.05 8.90 -10.54
N ALA A 290 1.09 9.82 -10.52
CA ALA A 290 -0.31 9.56 -10.75
C ALA A 290 -0.79 10.41 -11.92
N THR A 291 -1.38 9.77 -12.93
CA THR A 291 -1.90 10.45 -14.12
C THR A 291 -3.40 10.26 -14.26
N TRP A 292 -4.05 11.26 -14.86
CA TRP A 292 -5.45 11.16 -15.24
C TRP A 292 -5.73 11.90 -16.52
N LYS A 293 -6.76 11.44 -17.24
CA LYS A 293 -7.35 12.11 -18.39
C LYS A 293 -8.84 11.83 -18.42
N ILE A 294 -9.65 12.87 -18.46
CA ILE A 294 -11.11 12.83 -18.55
C ILE A 294 -11.49 13.19 -19.99
N ASP A 295 -12.19 12.27 -20.65
CA ASP A 295 -12.70 12.44 -22.00
C ASP A 295 -14.18 12.84 -21.94
N ARG A 296 -14.45 14.02 -22.51
CA ARG A 296 -15.79 14.63 -22.64
C ARG A 296 -16.19 14.84 -24.10
N THR A 297 -15.46 14.24 -25.04
CA THR A 297 -15.74 14.38 -26.49
C THR A 297 -17.15 13.90 -26.83
N ASN A 298 -17.68 12.92 -26.08
CA ASN A 298 -19.07 12.51 -26.15
C ASN A 298 -19.95 13.36 -25.19
N PRO A 299 -20.91 14.17 -25.68
CA PRO A 299 -21.76 14.99 -24.81
C PRO A 299 -22.70 14.18 -23.90
N LYS A 300 -22.86 12.87 -24.14
CA LYS A 300 -23.74 11.98 -23.36
C LYS A 300 -22.97 11.05 -22.42
N LYS A 301 -21.63 11.06 -22.48
CA LYS A 301 -20.80 10.11 -21.75
C LYS A 301 -19.50 10.76 -21.32
N THR A 302 -19.13 10.57 -20.07
CA THR A 302 -17.78 10.93 -19.59
C THR A 302 -16.99 9.67 -19.32
N GLU A 303 -15.82 9.61 -19.92
CA GLU A 303 -14.86 8.53 -19.73
C GLU A 303 -13.59 9.07 -19.06
N GLY A 304 -12.84 8.22 -18.38
CA GLY A 304 -11.58 8.63 -17.78
C GLY A 304 -10.58 7.51 -17.68
N THR A 305 -9.32 7.85 -17.98
CA THR A 305 -8.17 6.98 -17.82
C THR A 305 -7.34 7.46 -16.65
N PHE A 306 -6.94 6.53 -15.78
CA PHE A 306 -6.15 6.80 -14.59
C PHE A 306 -5.03 5.78 -14.45
N ALA A 307 -3.84 6.22 -14.07
CA ALA A 307 -2.73 5.32 -13.75
C ALA A 307 -1.96 5.80 -12.52
N ILE A 308 -1.40 4.85 -11.78
CA ILE A 308 -0.36 5.10 -10.77
C ILE A 308 0.87 4.32 -11.18
N PHE A 309 2.02 4.98 -11.11
CA PHE A 309 3.33 4.43 -11.34
C PHE A 309 4.08 4.38 -10.02
N LEU A 310 4.62 3.20 -9.69
CA LEU A 310 5.43 2.96 -8.51
C LEU A 310 6.87 2.73 -8.95
N ASN A 311 7.79 3.60 -8.56
CA ASN A 311 9.20 3.51 -8.96
C ASN A 311 9.37 3.35 -10.48
N GLY A 312 8.61 4.14 -11.26
CA GLY A 312 8.65 4.15 -12.72
C GLY A 312 7.88 2.99 -13.38
N ARG A 313 7.28 2.08 -12.61
CA ARG A 313 6.50 0.95 -13.15
C ARG A 313 5.01 1.23 -13.08
N LYS A 314 4.32 1.14 -14.22
CA LYS A 314 2.87 1.27 -14.33
C LYS A 314 2.20 0.13 -13.56
N THR A 315 1.32 0.49 -12.65
CA THR A 315 0.65 -0.50 -11.81
C THR A 315 -0.70 -0.89 -12.41
N PRO A 316 -1.09 -2.18 -12.34
CA PRO A 316 -2.43 -2.59 -12.74
C PRO A 316 -3.47 -1.98 -11.78
N ARG A 317 -4.61 -1.54 -12.33
CA ARG A 317 -5.72 -1.02 -11.55
C ARG A 317 -6.35 -2.13 -10.67
N ASP A 318 -6.56 -1.83 -9.38
CA ASP A 318 -7.43 -2.65 -8.54
C ASP A 318 -8.93 -2.36 -8.79
N ARG A 319 -9.77 -3.38 -8.68
CA ARG A 319 -11.12 -3.43 -9.29
C ARG A 319 -12.25 -2.88 -8.43
N PHE A 320 -12.03 -2.63 -7.14
CA PHE A 320 -13.13 -2.36 -6.20
C PHE A 320 -13.37 -0.90 -5.91
N TYR A 321 -12.29 -0.15 -5.70
CA TYR A 321 -12.33 1.28 -5.43
C TYR A 321 -10.95 1.83 -5.76
N PRO A 322 -10.86 2.97 -6.46
CA PRO A 322 -11.94 3.86 -6.87
C PRO A 322 -12.73 3.34 -8.08
N HIS A 323 -13.89 3.96 -8.34
CA HIS A 323 -14.70 3.61 -9.50
C HIS A 323 -14.01 4.05 -10.79
N GLU A 324 -14.21 3.27 -11.85
CA GLU A 324 -13.81 3.67 -13.19
C GLU A 324 -14.72 4.79 -13.67
N LEU A 325 -14.14 5.82 -14.28
CA LEU A 325 -14.94 6.89 -14.87
C LEU A 325 -15.47 6.42 -16.21
N SER A 326 -16.71 5.94 -16.22
CA SER A 326 -17.48 5.64 -17.44
C SER A 326 -18.96 5.80 -17.12
N VAL A 327 -19.46 7.03 -17.25
CA VAL A 327 -20.81 7.39 -16.77
C VAL A 327 -21.62 8.20 -17.79
N SER A 328 -22.94 8.07 -17.68
CA SER A 328 -23.95 8.81 -18.43
C SER A 328 -25.09 9.14 -17.44
N PRO A 329 -25.47 10.41 -17.22
CA PRO A 329 -25.12 11.67 -17.90
C PRO A 329 -23.76 12.25 -17.44
N PRO A 330 -23.29 13.38 -18.02
CA PRO A 330 -21.90 13.86 -17.85
C PRO A 330 -21.45 14.07 -16.40
N PHE A 331 -20.24 13.60 -16.11
CA PHE A 331 -19.59 13.74 -14.82
C PHE A 331 -19.06 15.16 -14.62
N THR A 332 -19.44 15.84 -13.55
CA THR A 332 -18.90 17.15 -13.18
C THR A 332 -17.90 17.00 -12.05
N VAL A 333 -16.64 17.37 -12.30
CA VAL A 333 -15.59 17.43 -11.27
C VAL A 333 -16.00 18.46 -10.21
N ARG A 334 -15.73 18.19 -8.93
CA ARG A 334 -16.01 19.18 -7.87
C ARG A 334 -15.21 20.46 -8.11
N GLU A 335 -15.79 21.60 -7.72
CA GLU A 335 -15.08 22.87 -7.78
C GLU A 335 -13.79 22.80 -6.95
N ILE A 336 -12.69 23.29 -7.52
CA ILE A 336 -11.36 23.26 -6.92
C ILE A 336 -11.30 24.34 -5.84
N GLU A 337 -11.05 23.96 -4.59
CA GLU A 337 -10.85 24.90 -3.47
C GLU A 337 -9.69 25.87 -3.73
N GLU A 338 -9.68 27.01 -3.03
CA GLU A 338 -8.65 28.05 -3.16
C GLU A 338 -7.21 27.50 -3.03
N PHE A 339 -7.03 26.45 -2.23
CA PHE A 339 -5.75 25.83 -1.99
C PHE A 339 -5.75 24.33 -2.32
N LEU A 340 -4.67 23.90 -2.95
CA LEU A 340 -4.21 22.51 -2.89
C LEU A 340 -3.40 22.32 -1.60
N THR A 341 -3.65 21.25 -0.87
CA THR A 341 -2.92 20.94 0.36
C THR A 341 -1.96 19.77 0.11
N ILE A 342 -0.68 19.96 0.42
CA ILE A 342 0.34 18.91 0.48
C ILE A 342 0.38 18.41 1.93
N GLY A 343 0.19 17.12 2.15
CA GLY A 343 -0.02 16.58 3.50
C GLY A 343 -1.49 16.60 3.96
N PRO A 344 -1.79 16.09 5.16
CA PRO A 344 -0.85 15.49 6.11
C PRO A 344 -0.52 14.04 5.72
N MET A 345 0.77 13.72 5.67
CA MET A 345 1.26 12.38 5.28
C MET A 345 2.12 11.70 6.36
N ASP A 346 2.61 12.46 7.35
CA ASP A 346 3.49 11.96 8.41
C ASP A 346 4.74 11.28 7.83
N GLY A 347 5.50 12.07 7.10
CA GLY A 347 6.65 11.62 6.32
C GLY A 347 7.35 12.78 5.64
N CYS A 348 8.24 12.46 4.71
CA CYS A 348 9.00 13.43 3.94
C CYS A 348 8.54 13.38 2.48
N ALA A 349 8.39 14.55 1.85
CA ALA A 349 8.18 14.67 0.42
C ALA A 349 9.34 15.44 -0.22
N ASP A 350 9.67 15.05 -1.44
CA ASP A 350 10.79 15.57 -2.21
C ASP A 350 10.40 15.62 -3.69
N GLU A 351 10.86 16.64 -4.40
CA GLU A 351 10.60 16.87 -5.83
C GLU A 351 9.11 16.72 -6.19
N LEU A 352 8.22 17.51 -5.58
CA LEU A 352 6.80 17.48 -5.94
C LEU A 352 6.57 18.28 -7.23
N ARG A 353 6.09 17.63 -8.29
CA ARG A 353 5.68 18.27 -9.53
C ARG A 353 4.20 18.02 -9.82
N VAL A 354 3.50 19.09 -10.22
CA VAL A 354 2.13 19.05 -10.75
C VAL A 354 2.17 19.53 -12.20
N SER A 355 1.48 18.82 -13.08
CA SER A 355 1.45 19.12 -14.51
C SER A 355 0.05 19.02 -15.10
N ASP A 356 -0.19 19.77 -16.16
CA ASP A 356 -1.48 19.83 -16.87
C ASP A 356 -1.55 18.97 -18.13
N SER A 357 -0.69 17.96 -18.21
CA SER A 357 -0.74 16.91 -19.22
C SER A 357 -0.45 15.55 -18.59
N VAL A 358 -0.81 14.48 -19.31
CA VAL A 358 -0.43 13.11 -18.96
C VAL A 358 1.02 12.89 -19.39
N ARG A 359 1.96 12.88 -18.43
CA ARG A 359 3.39 12.69 -18.71
C ARG A 359 3.76 11.25 -19.03
N TYR A 360 3.02 10.28 -18.49
CA TYR A 360 3.37 8.87 -18.54
C TYR A 360 2.19 8.04 -19.02
N ALA A 361 2.40 7.31 -20.12
CA ALA A 361 1.49 6.27 -20.60
C ALA A 361 2.00 4.88 -20.24
N GLU A 362 3.32 4.68 -20.15
CA GLU A 362 3.99 3.38 -19.92
C GLU A 362 5.12 3.53 -18.89
N ASP A 363 5.80 2.42 -18.58
CA ASP A 363 6.97 2.39 -17.69
C ASP A 363 8.03 3.43 -18.10
N PHE A 364 8.69 4.03 -17.10
CA PHE A 364 9.74 5.03 -17.29
C PHE A 364 10.88 4.88 -16.27
N ALA A 365 12.04 5.47 -16.58
CA ALA A 365 13.17 5.50 -15.66
C ALA A 365 12.90 6.48 -14.52
N VAL A 366 13.11 6.05 -13.27
CA VAL A 366 12.95 6.92 -12.10
C VAL A 366 13.91 8.12 -12.22
N PRO A 367 13.42 9.36 -12.05
CA PRO A 367 14.26 10.56 -12.08
C PRO A 367 15.42 10.45 -11.08
N THR A 368 16.60 10.92 -11.50
CA THR A 368 17.81 10.96 -10.67
C THR A 368 18.41 12.36 -10.55
N GLN A 369 17.79 13.34 -11.21
CA GLN A 369 18.15 14.76 -11.20
C GLN A 369 16.93 15.59 -10.78
N PRO A 370 17.13 16.78 -10.23
CA PRO A 370 16.04 17.70 -9.91
C PRO A 370 15.13 17.93 -11.12
N PHE A 371 13.83 18.06 -10.89
CA PHE A 371 12.91 18.40 -11.96
C PHE A 371 13.18 19.83 -12.47
N ALA A 372 13.05 20.04 -13.78
CA ALA A 372 12.99 21.39 -14.34
C ALA A 372 11.54 21.72 -14.68
N PRO A 373 11.08 22.97 -14.49
CA PRO A 373 9.80 23.40 -15.02
C PRO A 373 9.86 23.44 -16.55
N ASP A 374 8.79 22.96 -17.18
CA ASP A 374 8.57 23.00 -18.62
C ASP A 374 7.17 23.59 -18.94
N GLY A 375 6.80 23.64 -20.22
CA GLY A 375 5.52 24.19 -20.66
C GLY A 375 4.28 23.51 -20.06
N HIS A 376 4.42 22.29 -19.53
CA HIS A 376 3.34 21.54 -18.88
C HIS A 376 3.41 21.54 -17.36
N THR A 377 4.45 22.13 -16.77
CA THR A 377 4.57 22.24 -15.32
C THR A 377 3.65 23.36 -14.82
N THR A 378 2.80 23.07 -13.85
CA THR A 378 1.92 24.08 -13.21
C THR A 378 2.44 24.48 -11.83
N ALA A 379 3.04 23.55 -11.11
CA ALA A 379 3.73 23.79 -9.85
C ALA A 379 4.90 22.81 -9.70
N LEU A 380 6.00 23.28 -9.10
CA LEU A 380 7.17 22.49 -8.78
C LEU A 380 7.76 22.93 -7.43
N PHE A 381 7.96 21.98 -6.53
CA PHE A 381 8.57 22.20 -5.21
C PHE A 381 9.74 21.23 -5.03
N HIS A 382 10.95 21.78 -4.94
CA HIS A 382 12.15 21.02 -4.62
C HIS A 382 12.23 20.69 -3.13
N PHE A 383 11.77 21.61 -2.27
CA PHE A 383 11.93 21.53 -0.81
C PHE A 383 13.40 21.60 -0.33
N ASP A 384 14.25 22.28 -1.10
CA ASP A 384 15.67 22.53 -0.80
C ASP A 384 15.88 23.62 0.28
N GLY A 385 15.28 23.41 1.45
CA GLY A 385 15.44 24.28 2.63
C GLY A 385 14.33 25.31 2.83
N ASP A 386 13.37 25.39 1.92
CA ASP A 386 12.16 26.20 2.07
C ASP A 386 10.90 25.54 1.45
N ASP A 387 9.73 26.16 1.68
CA ASP A 387 8.44 25.75 1.10
C ASP A 387 8.10 26.58 -0.15
N THR A 388 9.08 27.30 -0.71
CA THR A 388 8.88 28.07 -1.94
C THR A 388 8.88 27.12 -3.12
N GLY A 389 7.85 27.25 -3.96
CA GLY A 389 7.70 26.48 -5.19
C GLY A 389 7.69 27.41 -6.38
N TRP A 390 8.15 26.89 -7.51
CA TRP A 390 7.91 27.51 -8.80
C TRP A 390 6.44 27.31 -9.18
N LEU A 391 5.73 28.40 -9.51
CA LEU A 391 4.31 28.40 -9.89
C LEU A 391 4.12 29.05 -11.25
N ARG A 392 3.31 28.44 -12.10
CA ARG A 392 3.03 28.98 -13.43
C ARG A 392 2.34 30.34 -13.32
N GLY A 393 2.94 31.36 -13.94
CA GLY A 393 2.39 32.73 -14.01
C GLY A 393 2.69 33.63 -12.81
N LYS A 394 3.60 33.26 -11.91
CA LYS A 394 4.09 34.12 -10.81
C LYS A 394 5.55 34.58 -10.98
N GLN A 395 6.06 34.60 -12.21
CA GLN A 395 7.40 35.11 -12.50
C GLN A 395 7.40 36.62 -12.78
#